data_AF-F7IEL1-F1
#
_entry.id   AF-F7IEL1-F1
#
_cell.length_a   1.000
_cell.length_b   1.000
_cell.length_c   1.000
_cell.angle_alpha   90.00
_cell.angle_beta   90.00
_cell.angle_gamma   90.00
#
_symmetry.space_group_name_H-M   'P 1'
#
loop_
_entity.id
_entity.type
_entity.pdbx_description
1 polymer ?
#
loop_
_entity_poly.entity_id
_entity_poly.type
_entity_poly.pdbx_seq_one_letter_code
_entity_poly.pdbx_strand_id
1 'polypeptide(L)'
;MIILIYLFLLLWEEAQGWGFKDGIFHNSIWLERAAGVYHREARSGKYKLTYAEAKAVCEFEGGRLATYKQLEAARKIGFHVCAAGWMAKGRVGYPIVKPGPNCGFGKTGIIDYGVRLNRSERWDAYCYNPHAKECGGVFTDPKRIFKSPGFPNEYEDNQICYWHIRLKYGQRIHLSFLNFDLEDDPGCLADYVEIYDSYDDVHGFVGRYCGDQLPDDIISTGNVMTLKFLSDASVTAGGFQIKYVAVDPVSKSSPGKNTNTTSTGNKNFLTGRFSHL
;
A
#
# COMPACT_ATOMS: atom_id res chain seq x y z
N MET A 1 20.96 51.18 19.36
CA MET A 1 21.51 50.02 18.63
C MET A 1 21.23 48.67 19.33
N ILE A 2 20.09 48.50 20.02
CA ILE A 2 19.64 47.21 20.60
C ILE A 2 18.11 46.99 20.46
N ILE A 3 17.36 47.95 19.89
CA ILE A 3 15.87 47.91 19.81
C ILE A 3 15.34 47.52 18.41
N LEU A 4 16.22 47.40 17.40
CA LEU A 4 15.82 47.03 16.02
C LEU A 4 15.89 45.52 15.72
N ILE A 5 16.32 44.69 16.67
CA ILE A 5 16.46 43.23 16.47
C ILE A 5 15.21 42.45 16.96
N TYR A 6 14.38 43.06 17.80
CA TYR A 6 13.19 42.38 18.36
C TYR A 6 11.91 42.49 17.51
N LEU A 7 11.86 43.38 16.51
CA LEU A 7 10.70 43.49 15.61
C LEU A 7 10.77 42.56 14.38
N PHE A 8 11.87 41.83 14.19
CA PHE A 8 11.98 40.82 13.13
C PHE A 8 11.69 39.39 13.62
N LEU A 9 11.46 39.22 14.93
CA LEU A 9 11.22 37.92 15.58
C LEU A 9 9.75 37.64 15.91
N LEU A 10 8.81 38.55 15.59
CA LEU A 10 7.37 38.36 15.85
C LEU A 10 6.49 38.41 14.60
N LEU A 11 7.08 38.26 13.41
CA LEU A 11 6.35 37.97 12.16
C LEU A 11 6.87 36.71 11.44
N TRP A 12 7.58 35.83 12.17
CA TRP A 12 8.09 34.56 11.64
C TRP A 12 7.22 33.34 11.99
N GLU A 13 6.15 33.50 12.79
CA GLU A 13 5.31 32.37 13.22
C GLU A 13 4.13 32.03 12.29
N GLU A 14 3.94 32.73 11.17
CA GLU A 14 2.90 32.39 10.19
C GLU A 14 3.43 32.49 8.76
N ALA A 15 4.03 31.40 8.24
CA ALA A 15 4.11 31.00 6.80
C ALA A 15 5.34 30.15 6.45
N GLN A 16 5.73 29.19 7.29
CA GLN A 16 6.68 28.13 6.91
C GLN A 16 6.03 26.75 7.08
N GLY A 17 4.91 26.56 6.39
CA GLY A 17 4.49 25.24 5.91
C GLY A 17 5.42 24.78 4.78
N TRP A 18 6.70 24.58 5.12
CA TRP A 18 7.72 23.99 4.25
C TRP A 18 8.10 22.64 4.84
N GLY A 19 7.20 21.68 4.68
CA GLY A 19 7.51 20.27 4.88
C GLY A 19 8.31 19.76 3.69
N PHE A 20 9.63 19.79 3.85
CA PHE A 20 10.65 18.88 3.31
C PHE A 20 10.58 18.47 1.82
N LYS A 21 11.54 19.02 1.09
CA LYS A 21 11.97 18.64 -0.26
C LYS A 21 12.83 17.36 -0.25
N ASP A 22 12.69 16.65 -1.37
CA ASP A 22 13.69 15.81 -2.04
C ASP A 22 14.08 14.48 -1.40
N GLY A 23 13.29 13.46 -1.76
CA GLY A 23 13.67 12.06 -1.78
C GLY A 23 12.86 11.36 -2.87
N ILE A 24 13.27 11.56 -4.13
CA ILE A 24 12.81 10.77 -5.27
C ILE A 24 13.21 9.32 -4.98
N PHE A 25 12.30 8.58 -4.34
CA PHE A 25 12.35 7.12 -4.28
C PHE A 25 11.41 6.56 -5.31
N HIS A 26 12.04 5.82 -6.21
CA HIS A 26 11.52 5.16 -7.37
C HIS A 26 10.54 4.04 -7.02
N ASN A 27 9.59 3.87 -7.95
CA ASN A 27 9.00 2.60 -8.39
C ASN A 27 8.16 1.82 -7.38
N SER A 28 6.92 2.31 -7.19
CA SER A 28 5.75 1.50 -6.81
C SER A 28 4.49 2.28 -6.37
N ILE A 29 4.59 3.59 -6.14
CA ILE A 29 3.70 4.26 -5.18
C ILE A 29 2.52 5.09 -5.71
N TRP A 30 1.97 4.78 -6.90
CA TRP A 30 0.67 5.33 -7.31
C TRP A 30 -0.25 4.22 -7.86
N LEU A 31 -0.70 3.35 -6.96
CA LEU A 31 -1.83 2.43 -7.14
C LEU A 31 -3.07 2.96 -6.41
N GLU A 32 -3.27 4.28 -6.37
CA GLU A 32 -4.64 4.77 -6.34
C GLU A 32 -5.21 4.41 -7.71
N ARG A 33 -5.94 3.29 -7.76
CA ARG A 33 -6.70 2.84 -8.93
C ARG A 33 -7.68 3.95 -9.27
N ALA A 34 -7.21 4.91 -10.06
CA ALA A 34 -7.94 6.11 -10.37
C ALA A 34 -9.00 5.72 -11.41
N ALA A 35 -10.15 5.30 -10.88
CA ALA A 35 -11.18 4.64 -11.64
C ALA A 35 -10.68 3.38 -12.37
N GLY A 36 -9.76 2.63 -11.75
CA GLY A 36 -9.22 1.37 -12.27
C GLY A 36 -7.99 1.50 -13.18
N VAL A 37 -7.50 2.72 -13.42
CA VAL A 37 -6.25 2.96 -14.18
C VAL A 37 -5.05 3.01 -13.25
N TYR A 38 -3.92 2.47 -13.70
CA TYR A 38 -2.63 2.52 -13.01
C TYR A 38 -1.45 2.52 -13.99
N HIS A 39 -0.27 2.91 -13.51
CA HIS A 39 0.96 3.01 -14.29
C HIS A 39 1.91 1.84 -13.99
N ARG A 40 2.62 1.35 -15.02
CA ARG A 40 3.59 0.25 -14.92
C ARG A 40 4.88 0.54 -15.67
N GLU A 41 6.00 0.33 -14.99
CA GLU A 41 7.33 0.26 -15.58
C GLU A 41 7.72 -1.21 -15.79
N ALA A 42 8.74 -1.48 -16.61
CA ALA A 42 9.31 -2.83 -16.61
C ALA A 42 10.05 -3.09 -15.30
N ARG A 43 10.23 -4.37 -14.95
CA ARG A 43 11.13 -4.77 -13.85
C ARG A 43 12.56 -4.26 -14.04
N SER A 44 13.01 -4.11 -15.29
CA SER A 44 14.31 -3.55 -15.66
C SER A 44 14.36 -2.01 -15.69
N GLY A 45 13.27 -1.35 -15.27
CA GLY A 45 13.15 0.09 -15.12
C GLY A 45 12.28 0.76 -16.19
N LYS A 46 12.31 2.10 -16.14
CA LYS A 46 11.53 3.01 -16.97
C LYS A 46 11.84 2.93 -18.47
N TYR A 47 10.80 3.04 -19.29
CA TYR A 47 10.85 3.08 -20.75
C TYR A 47 11.54 1.86 -21.35
N LYS A 48 11.14 0.68 -20.89
CA LYS A 48 11.70 -0.60 -21.35
C LYS A 48 10.67 -1.51 -22.02
N LEU A 49 9.38 -1.19 -22.04
CA LEU A 49 8.36 -2.07 -22.60
C LEU A 49 8.05 -1.70 -24.05
N THR A 50 8.17 -2.68 -24.96
CA THR A 50 7.52 -2.63 -26.28
C THR A 50 6.00 -2.68 -26.11
N TYR A 51 5.24 -2.41 -27.18
CA TYR A 51 3.77 -2.46 -27.10
C TYR A 51 3.25 -3.86 -26.69
N ALA A 52 3.89 -4.91 -27.21
CA ALA A 52 3.52 -6.30 -26.90
C ALA A 52 3.83 -6.64 -25.43
N GLU A 53 5.01 -6.25 -24.93
CA GLU A 53 5.39 -6.46 -23.52
C GLU A 53 4.50 -5.64 -22.58
N ALA A 54 4.19 -4.39 -22.91
CA ALA A 54 3.28 -3.55 -22.13
C ALA A 54 1.87 -4.15 -22.05
N LYS A 55 1.37 -4.70 -23.16
CA LYS A 55 0.10 -5.42 -23.19
C LYS A 55 0.16 -6.66 -22.29
N ALA A 56 1.19 -7.48 -22.41
CA ALA A 56 1.37 -8.68 -21.60
C ALA A 56 1.48 -8.38 -20.11
N VAL A 57 2.18 -7.30 -19.72
CA VAL A 57 2.27 -6.87 -18.31
C VAL A 57 0.89 -6.51 -17.76
N CYS A 58 0.07 -5.75 -18.50
CA CYS A 58 -1.28 -5.43 -18.03
C CYS A 58 -2.19 -6.66 -17.98
N GLU A 59 -2.07 -7.58 -18.93
CA GLU A 59 -2.88 -8.82 -18.98
C GLU A 59 -2.49 -9.80 -17.87
N PHE A 60 -1.19 -9.93 -17.57
CA PHE A 60 -0.69 -10.72 -16.44
C PHE A 60 -1.23 -10.21 -15.09
N GLU A 61 -1.53 -8.91 -15.01
CA GLU A 61 -2.17 -8.31 -13.84
C GLU A 61 -3.69 -8.14 -14.06
N GLY A 62 -4.35 -9.14 -14.65
CA GLY A 62 -5.82 -9.24 -14.74
C GLY A 62 -6.48 -8.04 -15.41
N GLY A 63 -5.71 -7.30 -16.21
CA GLY A 63 -6.11 -6.04 -16.80
C GLY A 63 -5.85 -6.00 -18.29
N ARG A 64 -5.84 -4.78 -18.82
CA ARG A 64 -5.49 -4.51 -20.22
C ARG A 64 -4.91 -3.12 -20.34
N LEU A 65 -4.28 -2.80 -21.46
CA LEU A 65 -3.88 -1.41 -21.71
C LEU A 65 -5.11 -0.47 -21.62
N ALA A 66 -4.96 0.60 -20.86
CA ALA A 66 -5.98 1.61 -20.67
C ALA A 66 -6.28 2.31 -22.01
N THR A 67 -7.55 2.61 -22.24
CA THR A 67 -7.94 3.49 -23.35
C THR A 67 -7.66 4.94 -22.98
N TYR A 68 -7.54 5.81 -23.98
CA TYR A 68 -7.44 7.26 -23.77
C TYR A 68 -8.55 7.79 -22.87
N LYS A 69 -9.80 7.35 -23.07
CA LYS A 69 -10.94 7.78 -22.26
C LYS A 69 -10.81 7.37 -20.80
N GLN A 70 -10.30 6.16 -20.53
CA GLN A 70 -10.07 5.67 -19.17
C GLN A 70 -8.95 6.47 -18.50
N LEU A 71 -7.84 6.72 -19.20
CA LEU A 71 -6.74 7.53 -18.68
C LEU A 71 -7.17 8.98 -18.40
N GLU A 72 -7.99 9.57 -19.27
CA GLU A 72 -8.55 10.91 -19.05
C GLU A 72 -9.53 10.95 -17.87
N ALA A 73 -10.35 9.91 -17.69
CA ALA A 73 -11.23 9.80 -16.52
C ALA A 73 -10.42 9.68 -15.22
N ALA A 74 -9.35 8.87 -15.22
CA ALA A 74 -8.41 8.75 -14.11
C ALA A 74 -7.76 10.09 -13.77
N ARG A 75 -7.29 10.81 -14.79
CA ARG A 75 -6.68 12.14 -14.62
C ARG A 75 -7.65 13.13 -13.96
N LYS A 76 -8.92 13.16 -14.38
CA LYS A 76 -9.94 14.07 -13.83
C LYS A 76 -10.16 13.92 -12.33
N ILE A 77 -9.86 12.75 -11.76
CA ILE A 77 -9.97 12.48 -10.32
C ILE A 77 -8.62 12.55 -9.59
N GLY A 78 -7.56 13.02 -10.24
CA GLY A 78 -6.27 13.30 -9.60
C GLY A 78 -5.10 12.44 -10.08
N PHE A 79 -5.30 11.48 -10.98
CA PHE A 79 -4.20 10.64 -11.47
C PHE A 79 -3.18 11.43 -12.29
N HIS A 80 -1.97 11.57 -11.76
CA HIS A 80 -0.89 12.37 -12.34
C HIS A 80 0.38 11.52 -12.43
N VAL A 81 0.91 11.35 -13.64
CA VAL A 81 2.14 10.59 -13.87
C VAL A 81 2.98 11.31 -14.92
N CYS A 82 4.22 11.64 -14.56
CA CYS A 82 5.17 12.33 -15.44
C CYS A 82 6.02 11.35 -16.28
N ALA A 83 5.36 10.41 -16.94
CA ALA A 83 6.04 9.35 -17.68
C ALA A 83 5.19 8.89 -18.86
N ALA A 84 5.75 8.92 -20.06
CA ALA A 84 5.03 8.47 -21.25
C ALA A 84 4.89 6.94 -21.27
N GLY A 85 3.68 6.47 -21.55
CA GLY A 85 3.37 5.05 -21.55
C GLY A 85 2.42 4.63 -22.66
N TRP A 86 2.48 3.36 -23.00
CA TRP A 86 1.57 2.70 -23.92
C TRP A 86 0.14 2.70 -23.38
N MET A 87 -0.80 2.96 -24.28
CA MET A 87 -2.25 2.83 -24.13
C MET A 87 -2.80 1.89 -25.20
N ALA A 88 -4.07 1.52 -25.07
CA ALA A 88 -4.78 0.68 -26.04
C ALA A 88 -4.65 1.21 -27.48
N LYS A 89 -4.63 0.28 -28.45
CA LYS A 89 -4.39 0.57 -29.89
C LYS A 89 -2.99 1.15 -30.15
N GLY A 90 -2.10 1.01 -29.17
CA GLY A 90 -0.73 1.52 -29.09
C GLY A 90 -0.61 3.00 -29.40
N ARG A 91 -1.49 3.76 -28.76
CA ARG A 91 -1.26 5.18 -28.51
C ARG A 91 -0.26 5.33 -27.38
N VAL A 92 0.53 6.40 -27.39
CA VAL A 92 1.44 6.76 -26.28
C VAL A 92 1.06 8.13 -25.76
N GLY A 93 1.12 8.31 -24.45
CA GLY A 93 0.88 9.60 -23.80
C GLY A 93 0.98 9.48 -22.28
N TYR A 94 0.65 10.56 -21.57
CA TYR A 94 0.67 10.58 -20.10
C TYR A 94 -0.24 11.66 -19.48
N PRO A 95 -0.84 11.41 -18.30
CA PRO A 95 -1.82 12.31 -17.69
C PRO A 95 -1.18 13.38 -16.80
N ILE A 96 -1.58 14.65 -17.02
CA ILE A 96 -1.14 15.81 -16.24
C ILE A 96 -2.33 16.50 -15.57
N VAL A 97 -2.40 16.38 -14.24
CA VAL A 97 -3.30 17.16 -13.38
C VAL A 97 -2.73 18.52 -13.02
N LYS A 98 -1.50 18.56 -12.48
CA LYS A 98 -0.79 19.79 -12.12
C LYS A 98 0.45 19.92 -12.99
N PRO A 99 0.53 20.90 -13.91
CA PRO A 99 1.69 21.06 -14.77
C PRO A 99 2.84 21.69 -13.98
N GLY A 100 4.06 21.28 -14.29
CA GLY A 100 5.30 21.85 -13.78
C GLY A 100 6.30 22.09 -14.92
N PRO A 101 7.45 22.74 -14.64
CA PRO A 101 8.44 23.07 -15.66
C PRO A 101 9.00 21.82 -16.38
N ASN A 102 9.13 20.72 -15.64
CA ASN A 102 9.64 19.44 -16.17
C ASN A 102 8.53 18.43 -16.51
N CYS A 103 7.27 18.84 -16.37
CA CYS A 103 6.14 17.92 -16.48
C CYS A 103 4.89 18.57 -17.06
N GLY A 104 4.51 18.19 -18.28
CA GLY A 104 3.35 18.76 -18.97
C GLY A 104 3.58 20.12 -19.61
N PHE A 105 4.76 20.75 -19.42
CA PHE A 105 5.15 22.00 -20.09
C PHE A 105 4.08 23.11 -19.98
N GLY A 106 3.51 23.29 -18.79
CA GLY A 106 2.44 24.26 -18.55
C GLY A 106 1.04 23.84 -19.01
N LYS A 107 0.88 22.62 -19.56
CA LYS A 107 -0.40 22.09 -20.04
C LYS A 107 -0.94 21.01 -19.12
N THR A 108 -2.24 21.05 -18.87
CA THR A 108 -3.02 19.97 -18.24
C THR A 108 -3.65 19.09 -19.29
N GLY A 109 -4.10 17.90 -18.90
CA GLY A 109 -4.71 16.92 -19.79
C GLY A 109 -3.79 15.73 -20.08
N ILE A 110 -4.15 14.92 -21.07
CA ILE A 110 -3.25 13.88 -21.59
C ILE A 110 -2.29 14.54 -22.57
N ILE A 111 -0.99 14.51 -22.26
CA ILE A 111 0.04 14.83 -23.24
C ILE A 111 0.12 13.62 -24.18
N ASP A 112 -0.45 13.78 -25.38
CA ASP A 112 -0.71 12.70 -26.32
C ASP A 112 0.32 12.69 -27.45
N TYR A 113 1.09 11.61 -27.57
CA TYR A 113 2.09 11.40 -28.63
C TYR A 113 1.51 10.65 -29.84
N GLY A 114 0.20 10.38 -29.83
CA GLY A 114 -0.51 9.72 -30.91
C GLY A 114 -0.28 8.21 -30.97
N VAL A 115 -0.84 7.59 -32.02
CA VAL A 115 -0.63 6.17 -32.30
C VAL A 115 0.75 5.97 -32.90
N ARG A 116 1.57 5.12 -32.29
CA ARG A 116 2.92 4.83 -32.77
C ARG A 116 2.88 3.72 -33.81
N LEU A 117 3.47 3.96 -34.98
CA LEU A 117 3.58 2.95 -36.03
C LEU A 117 4.65 1.89 -35.68
N ASN A 118 5.76 2.34 -35.09
CA ASN A 118 6.80 1.44 -34.61
C ASN A 118 6.42 0.86 -33.24
N ARG A 119 5.95 -0.39 -33.23
CA ARG A 119 5.53 -1.11 -32.01
C ARG A 119 6.69 -1.60 -31.14
N SER A 120 7.93 -1.48 -31.64
CA SER A 120 9.16 -1.83 -30.92
C SER A 120 9.77 -0.65 -30.16
N GLU A 121 9.19 0.56 -30.26
CA GLU A 121 9.53 1.66 -29.36
C GLU A 121 9.32 1.24 -27.90
N ARG A 122 10.10 1.80 -26.98
CA ARG A 122 10.04 1.44 -25.57
C ARG A 122 9.51 2.58 -24.73
N TRP A 123 8.47 2.29 -23.97
CA TRP A 123 7.77 3.20 -23.09
C TRP A 123 7.37 2.47 -21.80
N ASP A 124 6.73 3.17 -20.88
CA ASP A 124 6.03 2.55 -19.76
C ASP A 124 4.65 2.03 -20.24
N ALA A 125 3.77 1.62 -19.33
CA ALA A 125 2.42 1.17 -19.66
C ALA A 125 1.38 1.84 -18.76
N TYR A 126 0.24 2.22 -19.34
CA TYR A 126 -0.96 2.55 -18.60
C TYR A 126 -1.93 1.39 -18.71
N CYS A 127 -2.17 0.72 -17.59
CA CYS A 127 -3.08 -0.41 -17.50
C CYS A 127 -4.43 0.03 -16.94
N TYR A 128 -5.46 -0.75 -17.24
CA TYR A 128 -6.81 -0.60 -16.74
C TYR A 128 -7.34 -1.96 -16.33
N ASN A 129 -7.80 -2.04 -15.09
CA ASN A 129 -8.56 -3.18 -14.59
C ASN A 129 -9.96 -2.66 -14.19
N PRO A 130 -11.07 -3.22 -14.73
CA PRO A 130 -12.43 -2.78 -14.37
C PRO A 130 -12.80 -3.16 -12.93
N HIS A 131 -12.35 -4.31 -12.45
CA HIS A 131 -12.56 -4.83 -11.09
C HIS A 131 -11.75 -4.08 -10.04
N ALA A 132 -10.80 -3.25 -10.48
CA ALA A 132 -10.02 -2.44 -9.57
C ALA A 132 -10.84 -1.44 -8.73
N LYS A 133 -12.08 -1.16 -9.13
CA LYS A 133 -13.01 -0.31 -8.36
C LYS A 133 -13.77 -1.08 -7.27
N GLU A 134 -13.76 -2.40 -7.32
CA GLU A 134 -14.60 -3.26 -6.47
C GLU A 134 -13.93 -3.56 -5.12
N CYS A 135 -12.61 -3.40 -5.03
CA CYS A 135 -11.84 -3.70 -3.82
C CYS A 135 -10.48 -2.99 -3.74
N GLY A 136 -10.01 -2.84 -2.51
CA GLY A 136 -8.73 -2.23 -2.19
C GLY A 136 -8.82 -0.75 -1.77
N GLY A 137 -7.67 -0.07 -1.78
CA GLY A 137 -7.54 1.35 -1.44
C GLY A 137 -6.44 1.64 -0.42
N VAL A 138 -6.41 2.88 0.07
CA VAL A 138 -5.52 3.34 1.14
C VAL A 138 -6.28 3.42 2.45
N PHE A 139 -5.71 2.87 3.52
CA PHE A 139 -6.34 2.77 4.84
C PHE A 139 -5.42 3.34 5.91
N THR A 140 -5.95 4.31 6.65
CA THR A 140 -5.22 5.06 7.69
C THR A 140 -5.88 4.93 9.07
N ASP A 141 -7.03 4.25 9.15
CA ASP A 141 -7.72 3.97 10.41
C ASP A 141 -6.88 3.06 11.31
N PRO A 142 -7.02 3.13 12.65
CA PRO A 142 -6.26 2.27 13.56
C PRO A 142 -6.68 0.80 13.53
N LYS A 143 -7.82 0.46 12.91
CA LYS A 143 -8.31 -0.92 12.82
C LYS A 143 -9.26 -1.07 11.65
N ARG A 144 -9.16 -2.18 10.92
CA ARG A 144 -10.11 -2.53 9.85
C ARG A 144 -10.12 -4.04 9.59
N ILE A 145 -11.20 -4.51 8.96
CA ILE A 145 -11.31 -5.84 8.39
C ILE A 145 -11.47 -5.67 6.87
N PHE A 146 -10.57 -6.29 6.12
CA PHE A 146 -10.67 -6.47 4.68
C PHE A 146 -11.35 -7.80 4.38
N LYS A 147 -12.10 -7.83 3.28
CA LYS A 147 -12.76 -9.03 2.78
C LYS A 147 -12.45 -9.18 1.31
N SER A 148 -12.41 -10.43 0.82
CA SER A 148 -12.48 -10.67 -0.62
C SER A 148 -13.78 -10.06 -1.19
N PRO A 149 -13.78 -9.60 -2.45
CA PRO A 149 -15.01 -9.17 -3.12
C PRO A 149 -16.04 -10.31 -3.10
N GLY A 150 -17.31 -9.99 -2.82
CA GLY A 150 -18.38 -10.99 -2.77
C GLY A 150 -18.59 -11.69 -1.43
N PHE A 151 -17.61 -11.65 -0.51
CA PHE A 151 -17.69 -12.33 0.79
C PHE A 151 -18.99 -12.02 1.56
N PRO A 152 -19.74 -13.02 2.09
CA PRO A 152 -19.32 -14.41 2.34
C PRO A 152 -19.57 -15.39 1.19
N ASN A 153 -19.98 -14.92 0.01
CA ASN A 153 -19.95 -15.77 -1.18
C ASN A 153 -18.51 -15.94 -1.66
N GLU A 154 -18.31 -16.91 -2.56
CA GLU A 154 -17.04 -17.07 -3.25
C GLU A 154 -16.61 -15.79 -3.98
N TYR A 155 -15.31 -15.57 -4.09
CA TYR A 155 -14.77 -14.53 -4.96
C TYR A 155 -14.98 -14.91 -6.43
N GLU A 156 -14.85 -13.96 -7.35
CA GLU A 156 -14.93 -14.23 -8.80
C GLU A 156 -13.52 -14.42 -9.37
N ASP A 157 -13.46 -15.05 -10.55
CA ASP A 157 -12.24 -15.14 -11.35
C ASP A 157 -11.70 -13.75 -11.77
N ASN A 158 -10.41 -13.67 -12.05
CA ASN A 158 -9.70 -12.50 -12.59
C ASN A 158 -9.77 -11.25 -11.71
N GLN A 159 -9.96 -11.44 -10.41
CA GLN A 159 -9.98 -10.35 -9.45
C GLN A 159 -8.58 -9.98 -9.03
N ILE A 160 -8.36 -8.68 -8.86
CA ILE A 160 -7.14 -8.18 -8.23
C ILE A 160 -7.54 -7.08 -7.26
N CYS A 161 -7.01 -7.11 -6.06
CA CYS A 161 -7.27 -6.12 -5.03
C CYS A 161 -5.96 -5.72 -4.35
N TYR A 162 -5.82 -4.43 -4.07
CA TYR A 162 -4.65 -3.88 -3.36
C TYR A 162 -5.10 -3.08 -2.15
N TRP A 163 -4.67 -3.46 -0.96
CA TRP A 163 -4.91 -2.70 0.26
C TRP A 163 -3.58 -2.17 0.79
N HIS A 164 -3.45 -0.85 0.85
CA HIS A 164 -2.28 -0.18 1.40
C HIS A 164 -2.63 0.41 2.77
N ILE A 165 -1.98 -0.09 3.81
CA ILE A 165 -2.15 0.40 5.18
C ILE A 165 -1.04 1.42 5.45
N ARG A 166 -1.41 2.60 5.95
CA ARG A 166 -0.46 3.64 6.41
C ARG A 166 -0.92 4.24 7.73
N LEU A 167 -0.22 3.87 8.79
CA LEU A 167 -0.46 4.40 10.13
C LEU A 167 0.47 5.56 10.44
N LYS A 168 0.35 6.15 11.65
CA LYS A 168 1.25 7.21 12.10
C LYS A 168 2.65 6.65 12.32
N TYR A 169 3.67 7.49 12.15
CA TYR A 169 5.04 7.11 12.46
C TYR A 169 5.18 6.63 13.91
N GLY A 170 5.97 5.57 14.10
CA GLY A 170 6.17 4.91 15.38
C GLY A 170 5.16 3.80 15.68
N GLN A 171 4.01 3.76 15.00
CA GLN A 171 3.07 2.63 15.10
C GLN A 171 3.53 1.47 14.21
N ARG A 172 3.11 0.26 14.57
CA ARG A 172 3.22 -0.97 13.77
C ARG A 172 1.84 -1.52 13.45
N ILE A 173 1.76 -2.49 12.55
CA ILE A 173 0.54 -3.11 12.06
C ILE A 173 0.57 -4.57 12.47
N HIS A 174 -0.40 -5.00 13.25
CA HIS A 174 -0.64 -6.42 13.55
C HIS A 174 -1.79 -6.91 12.67
N LEU A 175 -1.47 -7.83 11.77
CA LEU A 175 -2.37 -8.45 10.82
C LEU A 175 -2.72 -9.86 11.30
N SER A 176 -4.00 -10.22 11.21
CA SER A 176 -4.55 -11.52 11.63
C SER A 176 -5.60 -12.01 10.64
N PHE A 177 -5.68 -13.32 10.44
CA PHE A 177 -6.61 -13.96 9.51
C PHE A 177 -7.81 -14.50 10.29
N LEU A 178 -9.02 -14.09 9.89
CA LEU A 178 -10.27 -14.55 10.53
C LEU A 178 -10.90 -15.69 9.72
N ASN A 179 -10.79 -15.62 8.40
CA ASN A 179 -11.22 -16.63 7.43
C ASN A 179 -10.24 -16.62 6.26
N PHE A 180 -9.93 -17.79 5.70
CA PHE A 180 -9.05 -17.94 4.54
C PHE A 180 -9.37 -19.25 3.81
N ASP A 181 -9.78 -19.14 2.55
CA ASP A 181 -10.14 -20.25 1.67
C ASP A 181 -9.98 -19.79 0.22
N LEU A 182 -8.86 -20.14 -0.40
CA LEU A 182 -8.53 -19.85 -1.81
C LEU A 182 -8.27 -21.17 -2.55
N GLU A 183 -8.30 -21.15 -3.89
CA GLU A 183 -7.77 -22.26 -4.68
C GLU A 183 -6.36 -22.65 -4.18
N ASP A 184 -6.13 -23.94 -3.97
CA ASP A 184 -4.85 -24.46 -3.51
C ASP A 184 -4.07 -25.08 -4.66
N ASP A 185 -2.85 -24.62 -4.85
CA ASP A 185 -1.92 -25.19 -5.82
C ASP A 185 -0.47 -25.09 -5.32
N PRO A 186 0.45 -25.98 -5.78
CA PRO A 186 1.85 -25.93 -5.39
C PRO A 186 2.52 -24.58 -5.73
N GLY A 187 2.73 -23.76 -4.69
CA GLY A 187 3.34 -22.43 -4.82
C GLY A 187 2.33 -21.29 -4.98
N CYS A 188 1.04 -21.57 -4.83
CA CYS A 188 -0.04 -20.59 -4.90
C CYS A 188 -0.03 -19.79 -6.19
N LEU A 189 0.25 -20.43 -7.33
CA LEU A 189 0.47 -19.81 -8.62
C LEU A 189 -0.82 -19.26 -9.25
N ALA A 190 -1.97 -19.88 -8.97
CA ALA A 190 -3.27 -19.43 -9.43
C ALA A 190 -3.77 -18.29 -8.54
N ASP A 191 -4.33 -18.63 -7.37
CA ASP A 191 -4.98 -17.69 -6.48
C ASP A 191 -4.15 -17.44 -5.23
N TYR A 192 -4.05 -16.18 -4.80
CA TYR A 192 -3.22 -15.86 -3.65
C TYR A 192 -3.50 -14.51 -3.00
N VAL A 193 -3.15 -14.43 -1.71
CA VAL A 193 -2.85 -13.18 -1.02
C VAL A 193 -1.34 -13.05 -0.81
N GLU A 194 -0.75 -12.00 -1.36
CA GLU A 194 0.63 -11.58 -1.07
C GLU A 194 0.63 -10.45 -0.03
N ILE A 195 1.61 -10.50 0.87
CA ILE A 195 1.80 -9.50 1.93
C ILE A 195 3.21 -8.94 1.86
N TYR A 196 3.30 -7.62 1.97
CA TYR A 196 4.53 -6.86 1.94
C TYR A 196 4.62 -5.95 3.16
N ASP A 197 5.72 -6.02 3.89
CA ASP A 197 6.11 -5.11 4.97
C ASP A 197 6.72 -3.81 4.40
N SER A 198 6.01 -3.25 3.42
CA SER A 198 6.35 -2.01 2.76
C SER A 198 5.06 -1.36 2.24
N TYR A 199 5.17 -0.15 1.71
CA TYR A 199 4.03 0.53 1.10
C TYR A 199 3.87 0.20 -0.39
N ASP A 200 4.47 -0.91 -0.84
CA ASP A 200 4.38 -1.42 -2.20
C ASP A 200 4.40 -2.95 -2.30
N ASP A 201 4.24 -3.47 -3.52
CA ASP A 201 4.29 -4.89 -3.85
C ASP A 201 5.65 -5.33 -4.46
N VAL A 202 6.73 -4.60 -4.14
CA VAL A 202 8.09 -4.87 -4.65
C VAL A 202 9.05 -5.18 -3.50
N HIS A 203 8.99 -4.40 -2.44
CA HIS A 203 9.91 -4.46 -1.30
C HIS A 203 9.25 -5.13 -0.10
N GLY A 204 10.07 -5.73 0.76
CA GLY A 204 9.60 -6.27 2.03
C GLY A 204 8.59 -7.42 1.88
N PHE A 205 8.69 -8.23 0.83
CA PHE A 205 7.86 -9.43 0.67
C PHE A 205 7.94 -10.31 1.92
N VAL A 206 6.77 -10.58 2.52
CA VAL A 206 6.62 -11.41 3.72
C VAL A 206 6.25 -12.83 3.33
N GLY A 207 5.24 -12.97 2.47
CA GLY A 207 4.74 -14.27 2.05
C GLY A 207 3.60 -14.18 1.05
N ARG A 208 3.32 -15.35 0.47
CA ARG A 208 2.22 -15.61 -0.48
C ARG A 208 1.44 -16.81 0.05
N TYR A 209 0.13 -16.66 0.12
CA TYR A 209 -0.75 -17.60 0.83
C TYR A 209 -1.94 -17.98 -0.06
N CYS A 210 -2.33 -19.26 -0.04
CA CYS A 210 -3.47 -19.87 -0.73
C CYS A 210 -3.96 -21.09 0.07
N GLY A 211 -5.00 -21.79 -0.44
CA GLY A 211 -5.64 -22.91 0.25
C GLY A 211 -6.53 -22.50 1.42
N ASP A 212 -6.84 -23.46 2.28
CA ASP A 212 -7.83 -23.34 3.37
C ASP A 212 -7.22 -23.18 4.78
N GLN A 213 -5.89 -23.22 4.87
CA GLN A 213 -5.19 -23.06 6.14
C GLN A 213 -5.05 -21.58 6.48
N LEU A 214 -5.46 -21.21 7.70
CA LEU A 214 -5.26 -19.85 8.21
C LEU A 214 -3.75 -19.57 8.34
N PRO A 215 -3.21 -18.54 7.67
CA PRO A 215 -1.82 -18.14 7.88
C PRO A 215 -1.61 -17.58 9.29
N ASP A 216 -0.36 -17.65 9.77
CA ASP A 216 0.04 -17.06 11.03
C ASP A 216 -0.11 -15.53 11.02
N ASP A 217 -0.29 -14.95 12.21
CA ASP A 217 -0.34 -13.50 12.40
C ASP A 217 0.99 -12.84 11.99
N ILE A 218 0.90 -11.66 11.37
CA ILE A 218 2.05 -10.91 10.87
C ILE A 218 2.12 -9.56 11.57
N ILE A 219 3.31 -9.16 12.02
CA ILE A 219 3.54 -7.83 12.59
C ILE A 219 4.57 -7.09 11.74
N SER A 220 4.14 -5.99 11.08
CA SER A 220 5.03 -5.14 10.26
C SER A 220 6.21 -4.62 11.06
N THR A 221 7.34 -4.32 10.43
CA THR A 221 8.46 -3.63 11.09
C THR A 221 8.23 -2.13 11.20
N GLY A 222 7.42 -1.56 10.30
CA GLY A 222 7.11 -0.13 10.25
C GLY A 222 5.61 0.18 10.31
N ASN A 223 5.26 1.42 9.95
CA ASN A 223 3.89 1.92 9.94
C ASN A 223 3.16 1.70 8.60
N VAL A 224 3.72 0.87 7.71
CA VAL A 224 3.17 0.60 6.38
C VAL A 224 3.12 -0.90 6.11
N MET A 225 2.09 -1.35 5.38
CA MET A 225 1.95 -2.72 4.91
C MET A 225 1.07 -2.73 3.67
N THR A 226 1.37 -3.58 2.70
CA THR A 226 0.59 -3.77 1.48
C THR A 226 0.10 -5.21 1.39
N LEU A 227 -1.19 -5.39 1.10
CA LEU A 227 -1.79 -6.66 0.77
C LEU A 227 -2.24 -6.64 -0.68
N LYS A 228 -1.99 -7.73 -1.40
CA LYS A 228 -2.41 -7.94 -2.78
C LYS A 228 -3.15 -9.27 -2.87
N PHE A 229 -4.41 -9.24 -3.28
CA PHE A 229 -5.15 -10.43 -3.68
C PHE A 229 -5.18 -10.53 -5.20
N LEU A 230 -4.99 -11.73 -5.73
CA LEU A 230 -5.19 -12.06 -7.14
C LEU A 230 -5.93 -13.40 -7.24
N SER A 231 -6.92 -13.47 -8.12
CA SER A 231 -7.49 -14.72 -8.63
C SER A 231 -7.26 -14.87 -10.14
N ASP A 232 -7.09 -16.10 -10.59
CA ASP A 232 -6.82 -16.45 -11.99
C ASP A 232 -8.11 -16.59 -12.82
N ALA A 233 -8.06 -17.20 -14.00
CA ALA A 233 -9.21 -17.29 -14.89
C ALA A 233 -10.24 -18.38 -14.51
N SER A 234 -10.02 -19.15 -13.44
CA SER A 234 -10.88 -20.27 -13.04
C SER A 234 -10.71 -20.64 -11.56
N VAL A 235 -11.64 -21.48 -11.06
CA VAL A 235 -11.62 -22.08 -9.73
C VAL A 235 -11.67 -21.04 -8.61
N THR A 236 -12.88 -20.87 -8.08
CA THR A 236 -13.15 -19.95 -6.97
C THR A 236 -13.31 -20.72 -5.66
N ALA A 237 -13.12 -20.02 -4.54
CA ALA A 237 -13.31 -20.56 -3.19
C ALA A 237 -13.91 -19.50 -2.26
N GLY A 238 -14.10 -19.82 -0.98
CA GLY A 238 -14.84 -18.99 -0.02
C GLY A 238 -14.23 -17.61 0.28
N GLY A 239 -12.98 -17.37 -0.10
CA GLY A 239 -12.27 -16.11 0.05
C GLY A 239 -11.72 -15.88 1.44
N PHE A 240 -11.66 -14.61 1.88
CA PHE A 240 -11.00 -14.28 3.14
C PHE A 240 -11.64 -13.13 3.91
N GLN A 241 -11.33 -13.12 5.20
CA GLN A 241 -11.46 -11.95 6.06
C GLN A 241 -10.13 -11.73 6.80
N ILE A 242 -9.47 -10.62 6.51
CA ILE A 242 -8.17 -10.26 7.10
C ILE A 242 -8.33 -8.99 7.92
N LYS A 243 -7.87 -9.01 9.16
CA LYS A 243 -8.00 -7.89 10.10
C LYS A 243 -6.63 -7.29 10.38
N TYR A 244 -6.53 -5.97 10.38
CA TYR A 244 -5.37 -5.27 10.93
C TYR A 244 -5.76 -4.40 12.14
N VAL A 245 -4.80 -4.23 13.05
CA VAL A 245 -4.88 -3.30 14.18
C VAL A 245 -3.55 -2.57 14.35
N ALA A 246 -3.61 -1.29 14.68
CA ALA A 246 -2.48 -0.47 15.06
C ALA A 246 -1.89 -0.95 16.39
N VAL A 247 -0.58 -1.12 16.43
CA VAL A 247 0.20 -1.39 17.63
C VAL A 247 1.02 -0.15 17.93
N ASP A 248 0.69 0.52 19.03
CA ASP A 248 1.44 1.68 19.48
C ASP A 248 2.82 1.26 20.02
N PRO A 249 3.85 2.12 19.86
CA PRO A 249 5.12 1.87 20.49
C PRO A 249 4.93 1.82 22.00
N VAL A 250 5.58 0.86 22.67
CA VAL A 250 5.56 0.78 24.14
C VAL A 250 6.01 2.12 24.68
N SER A 251 5.10 2.83 25.36
CA SER A 251 5.47 4.06 26.05
C SER A 251 6.54 3.67 27.06
N LYS A 252 7.68 4.37 27.04
CA LYS A 252 8.67 4.25 28.11
C LYS A 252 8.00 4.80 29.37
N SER A 253 7.27 3.97 30.10
CA SER A 253 6.97 4.27 31.50
C SER A 253 8.32 4.36 32.19
N SER A 254 8.72 5.57 32.59
CA SER A 254 9.86 5.79 33.49
C SER A 254 9.81 4.75 34.61
N PRO A 255 10.95 4.16 35.02
CA PRO A 255 10.97 3.35 36.22
C PRO A 255 10.41 4.19 37.36
N GLY A 256 9.25 3.79 37.86
CA GLY A 256 8.65 4.38 39.05
C GLY A 256 9.71 4.37 40.14
N LYS A 257 9.93 5.55 40.72
CA LYS A 257 10.80 5.78 41.86
C LYS A 257 10.29 4.91 43.01
N ASN A 258 10.85 3.71 43.19
CA ASN A 258 10.63 2.91 44.37
C ASN A 258 11.30 3.65 45.54
N THR A 259 10.53 4.47 46.23
CA THR A 259 10.89 5.02 47.52
C THR A 259 10.98 3.86 48.51
N ASN A 260 12.21 3.58 48.95
CA ASN A 260 12.48 2.73 50.10
C ASN A 260 11.69 3.25 51.31
N THR A 261 10.75 2.45 51.81
CA THR A 261 10.30 2.56 53.19
C THR A 261 10.94 1.44 53.98
N THR A 262 11.99 1.82 54.71
CA THR A 262 12.68 1.03 55.72
C THR A 262 11.69 0.58 56.79
N SER A 263 11.47 -0.72 56.91
CA SER A 263 10.90 -1.33 58.12
C SER A 263 11.98 -2.23 58.74
N THR A 264 12.63 -1.67 59.75
CA THR A 264 13.39 -2.36 60.77
C THR A 264 12.45 -3.19 61.65
N GLY A 265 12.79 -4.44 61.98
CA GLY A 265 12.18 -5.10 63.13
C GLY A 265 12.10 -6.63 63.12
N ASN A 266 13.17 -7.26 63.57
CA ASN A 266 13.27 -8.49 64.38
C ASN A 266 12.63 -9.83 63.95
N LYS A 267 13.56 -10.81 63.87
CA LYS A 267 13.37 -12.24 64.07
C LYS A 267 12.68 -12.51 65.42
N ASN A 268 11.76 -13.47 65.45
CA ASN A 268 11.77 -14.52 66.48
C ASN A 268 11.03 -15.79 66.02
N PHE A 269 11.80 -16.86 66.13
CA PHE A 269 11.45 -18.27 66.11
C PHE A 269 10.50 -18.58 67.27
N LEU A 270 9.45 -19.38 67.07
CA LEU A 270 8.99 -20.38 68.05
C LEU A 270 8.00 -21.34 67.40
N THR A 271 8.25 -22.62 67.66
CA THR A 271 7.46 -23.81 67.34
C THR A 271 6.27 -23.94 68.31
N GLY A 272 5.14 -24.48 67.83
CA GLY A 272 3.95 -24.69 68.67
C GLY A 272 2.92 -25.59 68.02
N ARG A 273 2.94 -26.87 68.40
CA ARG A 273 1.97 -27.93 68.12
C ARG A 273 0.82 -27.81 69.13
N PHE A 274 -0.44 -28.04 68.72
CA PHE A 274 -1.50 -28.86 69.37
C PHE A 274 -2.96 -28.35 69.17
N SER A 275 -3.72 -29.15 68.40
CA SER A 275 -5.05 -29.75 68.67
C SER A 275 -6.37 -28.96 68.80
N HIS A 276 -7.41 -29.63 68.24
CA HIS A 276 -8.87 -29.51 68.36
C HIS A 276 -9.52 -28.35 67.57
N LEU A 277 -10.50 -28.55 66.68
CA LEU A 277 -11.51 -29.60 66.43
C LEU A 277 -11.61 -29.90 64.92
#